data_AF-A0A7S3GMM1-F1
#
_entry.id   AF-A0A7S3GMM1-F1
#
_cell.length_a   1.000
_cell.length_b   1.000
_cell.length_c   1.000
_cell.angle_alpha   90.00
_cell.angle_beta   90.00
_cell.angle_gamma   90.00
#
_symmetry.space_group_name_H-M   'P 1'
#
loop_
_entity.id
_entity.type
_entity.pdbx_description
1 polymer ?
#
loop_
_entity_poly.entity_id
_entity_poly.type
_entity_poly.pdbx_seq_one_letter_code
_entity_poly.pdbx_strand_id
1 'polypeptide(L)'
;VVDCYTHLLEIMFNTFNVHERSDKRDNEEFQLVSLMCSSLVLVFQNNADVQARMHMLYASRLYHLLLFNNKAPLTWKKEVIEVGIAGLKGNRAICLKLSVMLLQRMTMMGSMFVQKHEEDPSFLSALLTFLSEIVVVDGVPLMSVQAVVMQALMRWPPILLHSLLAYTSHTRTPVTSEKARSEEDHEDDDVEL
;
A
#
# COMPACT_ATOMS: atom_id res chain seq x y z
N VAL A 1 -23.04 14.18 -12.02
CA VAL A 1 -22.45 13.43 -10.87
C VAL A 1 -20.97 13.16 -11.10
N VAL A 2 -20.60 12.44 -12.18
CA VAL A 2 -19.19 12.23 -12.56
C VAL A 2 -18.43 13.56 -12.67
N ASP A 3 -19.03 14.59 -13.27
CA ASP A 3 -18.43 15.92 -13.38
C ASP A 3 -18.18 16.57 -12.00
N CYS A 4 -19.03 16.32 -11.00
CA CYS A 4 -18.82 16.86 -9.66
C CYS A 4 -17.58 16.24 -8.99
N TYR A 5 -17.46 14.90 -9.04
CA TYR A 5 -16.31 14.20 -8.47
C TYR A 5 -15.01 14.46 -9.23
N THR A 6 -15.12 14.72 -10.53
CA THR A 6 -14.06 15.23 -11.40
C THR A 6 -13.51 16.56 -10.85
N HIS A 7 -14.39 17.53 -10.56
CA HIS A 7 -13.97 18.82 -10.00
C HIS A 7 -13.39 18.68 -8.58
N LEU A 8 -13.96 17.79 -7.74
CA LEU A 8 -13.42 17.51 -6.41
C LEU A 8 -11.98 16.98 -6.48
N LEU A 9 -11.70 16.07 -7.42
CA LEU A 9 -10.34 15.61 -7.65
C LEU A 9 -9.42 16.73 -8.10
N GLU A 10 -9.86 17.63 -8.99
CA GLU A 10 -9.07 18.78 -9.43
C GLU A 10 -8.74 19.75 -8.30
N ILE A 11 -9.70 20.01 -7.40
CA ILE A 11 -9.46 20.78 -6.18
C ILE A 11 -8.40 20.08 -5.33
N MET A 12 -8.54 18.77 -5.09
CA MET A 12 -7.54 17.98 -4.37
C MET A 12 -6.15 18.10 -5.02
N PHE A 13 -6.04 17.92 -6.34
CA PHE A 13 -4.76 18.09 -7.06
C PHE A 13 -4.13 19.46 -6.84
N ASN A 14 -4.94 20.52 -6.92
CA ASN A 14 -4.47 21.87 -6.73
C ASN A 14 -4.00 22.11 -5.28
N THR A 15 -4.74 21.63 -4.29
CA THR A 15 -4.33 21.73 -2.87
C THR A 15 -3.01 21.01 -2.63
N PHE A 16 -2.83 19.80 -3.16
CA PHE A 16 -1.55 19.09 -3.05
C PHE A 16 -0.37 19.83 -3.71
N ASN A 17 -0.59 20.42 -4.89
CA ASN A 17 0.44 21.17 -5.62
C ASN A 17 0.80 22.49 -4.93
N VAL A 18 -0.18 23.16 -4.30
CA VAL A 18 0.05 24.36 -3.50
C VAL A 18 0.86 24.01 -2.25
N HIS A 19 0.51 22.93 -1.56
CA HIS A 19 1.23 22.46 -0.38
C HIS A 19 2.69 22.13 -0.66
N GLU A 20 3.01 21.54 -1.81
CA GLU A 20 4.41 21.27 -2.21
C GLU A 20 5.28 22.55 -2.27
N ARG A 21 4.63 23.71 -2.51
CA ARG A 21 5.26 25.02 -2.66
C ARG A 21 5.26 25.85 -1.37
N SER A 22 4.51 25.46 -0.34
CA SER A 22 4.40 26.22 0.92
C SER A 22 4.92 25.42 2.12
N ASP A 23 5.87 25.97 2.87
CA ASP A 23 6.33 25.38 4.14
C ASP A 23 5.33 25.54 5.31
N LYS A 24 4.16 26.14 5.06
CA LYS A 24 3.12 26.35 6.07
C LYS A 24 2.18 25.14 6.12
N ARG A 25 2.03 24.57 7.31
CA ARG A 25 1.05 23.51 7.60
C ARG A 25 -0.27 24.17 7.96
N ASP A 26 -1.10 24.51 6.98
CA ASP A 26 -2.45 24.99 7.25
C ASP A 26 -3.38 23.80 7.56
N ASN A 27 -3.88 23.75 8.80
CA ASN A 27 -4.77 22.68 9.28
C ASN A 27 -6.08 22.58 8.48
N GLU A 28 -6.53 23.67 7.87
CA GLU A 28 -7.77 23.71 7.09
C GLU A 28 -7.63 22.97 5.74
N GLU A 29 -6.50 23.13 5.06
CA GLU A 29 -6.20 22.38 3.82
C GLU A 29 -6.12 20.88 4.09
N PHE A 30 -5.58 20.51 5.26
CA PHE A 30 -5.51 19.13 5.71
C PHE A 30 -6.89 18.49 5.87
N GLN A 31 -7.81 19.17 6.54
CA GLN A 31 -9.17 18.66 6.72
C GLN A 31 -9.92 18.54 5.39
N LEU A 32 -9.68 19.48 4.47
CA LEU A 32 -10.30 19.47 3.14
C LEU A 32 -9.87 18.24 2.33
N VAL A 33 -8.57 17.93 2.28
CA VAL A 33 -8.05 16.75 1.56
C VAL A 33 -8.60 15.45 2.14
N SER A 34 -8.59 15.30 3.46
CA SER A 34 -9.13 14.11 4.14
C SER A 34 -10.64 13.92 3.88
N LEU A 35 -11.41 15.02 3.91
CA LEU A 35 -12.84 15.00 3.59
C LEU A 35 -13.10 14.59 2.14
N MET A 36 -12.32 15.12 1.19
CA MET A 36 -12.41 14.75 -0.23
C MET A 36 -12.08 13.28 -0.45
N CYS A 37 -11.01 12.76 0.16
CA CYS A 37 -10.64 11.35 0.05
C CYS A 37 -11.74 10.44 0.59
N SER A 38 -12.25 10.75 1.80
CA SER A 38 -13.34 9.98 2.42
C SER A 38 -14.61 9.97 1.57
N SER A 39 -14.96 11.12 0.97
CA SER A 39 -16.12 11.25 0.08
C SER A 39 -15.96 10.40 -1.17
N LEU A 40 -14.77 10.38 -1.79
CA LEU A 40 -14.48 9.57 -2.97
C LEU A 40 -14.53 8.07 -2.67
N VAL A 41 -13.99 7.64 -1.52
CA VAL A 41 -14.07 6.24 -1.06
C VAL A 41 -15.53 5.79 -0.97
N LEU A 42 -16.37 6.57 -0.29
CA LEU A 42 -17.80 6.26 -0.15
C LEU A 42 -18.50 6.16 -1.52
N VAL A 43 -18.17 7.05 -2.45
CA VAL A 43 -18.81 7.08 -3.77
C VAL A 43 -18.41 5.89 -4.61
N PHE A 44 -17.13 5.54 -4.60
CA PHE A 44 -16.62 4.37 -5.32
C PHE A 44 -17.21 3.06 -4.78
N GLN A 45 -17.42 2.97 -3.47
CA GLN A 45 -18.06 1.80 -2.86
C GLN A 45 -19.55 1.66 -3.21
N ASN A 46 -20.26 2.78 -3.39
CA ASN A 46 -21.71 2.76 -3.61
C ASN A 46 -22.11 2.82 -5.09
N ASN A 47 -21.20 3.16 -6.02
CA ASN A 47 -21.55 3.36 -7.42
C ASN A 47 -20.43 2.87 -8.37
N ALA A 48 -20.59 1.65 -8.87
CA ALA A 48 -19.62 1.00 -9.76
C ALA A 48 -19.45 1.72 -11.12
N ASP A 49 -20.49 2.34 -11.67
CA ASP A 49 -20.39 3.10 -12.93
C ASP A 49 -19.56 4.38 -12.72
N VAL A 50 -19.81 5.09 -11.61
CA VAL A 50 -19.00 6.26 -11.23
C VAL A 50 -17.57 5.83 -10.93
N GLN A 51 -17.35 4.76 -10.17
CA GLN A 51 -16.02 4.20 -9.88
C GLN A 51 -15.25 3.94 -11.19
N ALA A 52 -15.84 3.21 -12.13
CA ALA A 52 -15.17 2.84 -13.38
C ALA A 52 -14.84 4.06 -14.25
N ARG A 53 -15.78 5.00 -14.39
CA ARG A 53 -15.56 6.22 -15.19
C ARG A 53 -14.54 7.15 -14.56
N MET A 54 -14.65 7.37 -13.25
CA MET A 54 -13.73 8.24 -12.51
C MET A 54 -12.31 7.68 -12.52
N HIS A 55 -12.15 6.36 -12.35
CA HIS A 55 -10.85 5.73 -12.42
C HIS A 55 -10.24 5.89 -13.82
N MET A 56 -10.98 5.63 -14.89
CA MET A 56 -10.46 5.82 -16.26
C MET A 56 -9.99 7.26 -16.54
N LEU A 57 -10.69 8.26 -16.00
CA LEU A 57 -10.37 9.68 -16.23
C LEU A 57 -9.19 10.17 -15.37
N TYR A 58 -9.09 9.70 -14.12
CA TYR A 58 -8.21 10.31 -13.12
C TYR A 58 -7.15 9.40 -12.53
N ALA A 59 -7.15 8.10 -12.81
CA ALA A 59 -6.17 7.17 -12.25
C ALA A 59 -4.73 7.61 -12.47
N SER A 60 -4.39 8.01 -13.70
CA SER A 60 -3.04 8.48 -14.01
C SER A 60 -2.64 9.69 -13.16
N ARG A 61 -3.57 10.62 -12.90
CA ARG A 61 -3.31 11.80 -12.07
C ARG A 61 -3.26 11.42 -10.58
N LEU A 62 -4.20 10.63 -10.09
CA LEU A 62 -4.29 10.21 -8.68
C LEU A 62 -3.01 9.47 -8.26
N TYR A 63 -2.55 8.56 -9.09
CA TYR A 63 -1.28 7.86 -8.88
C TYR A 63 -0.06 8.78 -9.04
N HIS A 64 -0.15 9.84 -9.84
CA HIS A 64 0.91 10.85 -9.89
C HIS A 64 1.04 11.62 -8.58
N LEU A 65 -0.07 12.00 -7.93
CA LEU A 65 -0.01 12.60 -6.59
C LEU A 65 0.67 11.70 -5.58
N LEU A 66 0.31 10.41 -5.59
CA LEU A 66 0.92 9.41 -4.72
C LEU A 66 2.42 9.31 -4.95
N LEU A 67 2.84 9.21 -6.21
CA LEU A 67 4.20 8.86 -6.59
C LEU A 67 5.20 10.01 -6.57
N PHE A 68 4.76 11.25 -6.79
CA PHE A 68 5.68 12.35 -7.08
C PHE A 68 5.66 13.47 -6.02
N ASN A 69 4.63 13.57 -5.18
CA ASN A 69 4.62 14.58 -4.12
C ASN A 69 5.34 14.09 -2.86
N ASN A 70 6.67 14.18 -2.85
CA ASN A 70 7.49 13.74 -1.73
C ASN A 70 7.22 14.52 -0.44
N LYS A 71 6.75 15.77 -0.54
CA LYS A 71 6.49 16.66 0.59
C LYS A 71 5.11 16.46 1.23
N ALA A 72 4.20 15.75 0.57
CA ALA A 72 2.87 15.51 1.13
C ALA A 72 2.96 14.75 2.47
N PRO A 73 2.13 15.11 3.47
CA PRO A 73 1.99 14.36 4.71
C PRO A 73 1.71 12.88 4.45
N LEU A 74 2.27 12.00 5.29
CA LEU A 74 2.07 10.54 5.19
C LEU A 74 0.59 10.15 5.29
N THR A 75 -0.18 10.88 6.11
CA THR A 75 -1.63 10.72 6.24
C THR A 75 -2.36 10.93 4.92
N TRP A 76 -2.03 12.00 4.19
CA TRP A 76 -2.61 12.26 2.87
C TRP A 76 -2.22 11.18 1.86
N LYS A 77 -0.95 10.76 1.87
CA LYS A 77 -0.51 9.67 0.99
C LYS A 77 -1.28 8.38 1.28
N LYS A 78 -1.52 8.06 2.56
CA LYS A 78 -2.35 6.93 2.97
C LYS A 78 -3.79 7.07 2.47
N GLU A 79 -4.45 8.20 2.72
CA GLU A 79 -5.84 8.43 2.29
C GLU A 79 -6.00 8.36 0.77
N VAL A 80 -5.04 8.88 0.00
CA VAL A 80 -5.07 8.77 -1.46
C VAL A 80 -4.85 7.31 -1.92
N ILE A 81 -4.06 6.51 -1.19
CA ILE A 81 -3.98 5.06 -1.44
C ILE A 81 -5.33 4.40 -1.19
N GLU A 82 -6.04 4.77 -0.12
CA GLU A 82 -7.38 4.23 0.20
C GLU A 82 -8.40 4.58 -0.90
N VAL A 83 -8.34 5.80 -1.46
CA VAL A 83 -9.12 6.17 -2.66
C VAL A 83 -8.74 5.28 -3.85
N GLY A 84 -7.45 5.02 -4.04
CA GLY A 84 -6.95 4.10 -5.06
C GLY A 84 -7.50 2.68 -4.91
N ILE A 85 -7.50 2.14 -3.69
CA ILE A 85 -8.07 0.82 -3.35
C ILE A 85 -9.55 0.80 -3.70
N ALA A 86 -10.32 1.77 -3.20
CA ALA A 86 -11.76 1.86 -3.46
C ALA A 86 -12.05 1.99 -4.96
N GLY A 87 -11.21 2.72 -5.70
CA GLY A 87 -11.32 2.87 -7.16
C GLY A 87 -11.06 1.58 -7.94
N LEU A 88 -10.28 0.64 -7.39
CA LEU A 88 -9.89 -0.61 -8.05
C LEU A 88 -10.71 -1.83 -7.62
N LYS A 89 -11.28 -1.79 -6.42
CA LYS A 89 -11.94 -2.93 -5.79
C LYS A 89 -12.99 -3.56 -6.71
N GLY A 90 -12.87 -4.87 -6.91
CA GLY A 90 -13.78 -5.66 -7.76
C GLY A 90 -13.71 -5.37 -9.26
N ASN A 91 -12.77 -4.55 -9.74
CA ASN A 91 -12.69 -4.18 -11.14
C ASN A 91 -11.44 -4.73 -11.84
N ARG A 92 -11.55 -6.00 -12.26
CA ARG A 92 -10.48 -6.72 -12.96
C ARG A 92 -9.95 -5.99 -14.19
N ALA A 93 -10.82 -5.37 -14.98
CA ALA A 93 -10.44 -4.68 -16.21
C ALA A 93 -9.53 -3.48 -15.92
N ILE A 94 -9.76 -2.80 -14.80
CA ILE A 94 -8.93 -1.69 -14.36
C ILE A 94 -7.60 -2.19 -13.80
N CYS A 95 -7.60 -3.21 -12.94
CA CYS A 95 -6.36 -3.77 -12.38
C CYS A 95 -5.39 -4.24 -13.48
N LEU A 96 -5.91 -4.85 -14.55
CA LEU A 96 -5.11 -5.25 -15.72
C LEU A 96 -4.53 -4.09 -16.53
N LYS A 97 -5.10 -2.89 -16.41
CA LYS A 97 -4.61 -1.66 -17.08
C LYS A 97 -3.59 -0.89 -16.25
N LEU A 98 -3.31 -1.31 -15.01
CA LEU A 98 -2.29 -0.66 -14.20
C LEU A 98 -0.92 -0.78 -14.87
N SER A 99 -0.21 0.35 -14.97
CA SER A 99 1.10 0.36 -15.61
C SER A 99 2.15 -0.36 -14.74
N VAL A 100 3.03 -1.13 -15.38
CA VAL A 100 4.17 -1.77 -14.71
C VAL A 100 5.02 -0.75 -13.94
N MET A 101 5.23 0.42 -14.53
CA MET A 101 6.01 1.51 -13.92
C MET A 101 5.36 2.02 -12.62
N LEU A 102 4.03 2.13 -12.56
CA LEU A 102 3.30 2.50 -11.35
C LEU A 102 3.56 1.49 -10.23
N LEU A 103 3.39 0.20 -10.53
CA LEU A 103 3.57 -0.88 -9.54
C LEU A 103 4.99 -0.89 -9.00
N GLN A 104 5.99 -0.80 -9.88
CA GLN A 104 7.40 -0.73 -9.48
C GLN A 104 7.71 0.50 -8.60
N ARG A 105 7.15 1.67 -8.93
CA ARG A 105 7.37 2.89 -8.14
C ARG A 105 6.66 2.85 -6.79
N MET A 106 5.46 2.28 -6.71
CA MET A 106 4.75 2.09 -5.45
C MET A 106 5.54 1.17 -4.50
N THR A 107 6.05 0.05 -5.01
CA THR A 107 6.90 -0.84 -4.23
C THR A 107 8.21 -0.18 -3.81
N MET A 108 8.87 0.56 -4.70
CA MET A 108 10.08 1.33 -4.35
C MET A 108 9.80 2.31 -3.20
N MET A 109 8.68 3.03 -3.26
CA MET A 109 8.29 4.00 -2.24
C MET A 109 8.07 3.36 -0.88
N GLY A 110 7.37 2.22 -0.82
CA GLY A 110 7.20 1.48 0.43
C GLY A 110 8.53 1.03 1.02
N SER A 111 9.50 0.61 0.19
CA SER A 111 10.82 0.21 0.66
C SER A 111 11.63 1.40 1.18
N MET A 112 11.56 2.54 0.49
CA MET A 112 12.14 3.78 1.01
C MET A 112 11.48 4.25 2.30
N PHE A 113 10.16 4.03 2.44
CA PHE A 113 9.41 4.38 3.63
C PHE A 113 9.88 3.55 4.83
N VAL A 114 9.95 2.23 4.67
CA VAL A 114 10.48 1.30 5.70
C VAL A 114 11.87 1.72 6.17
N GLN A 115 12.74 2.14 5.25
CA GLN A 115 14.10 2.56 5.58
C GLN A 115 14.19 3.91 6.31
N LYS A 116 13.16 4.77 6.21
CA LYS A 116 13.18 6.15 6.74
C LYS A 116 12.27 6.39 7.93
N HIS A 117 11.20 5.60 8.05
CA HIS A 117 10.09 5.86 8.96
C HIS A 117 9.68 4.54 9.60
N GLU A 118 10.46 4.10 10.60
CA GLU A 118 10.22 2.83 11.33
C GLU A 118 8.98 2.89 12.24
N GLU A 119 8.42 4.07 12.52
CA GLU A 119 7.46 4.27 13.61
C GLU A 119 5.97 4.23 13.22
N ASP A 120 5.59 4.50 11.96
CA ASP A 120 4.17 4.49 11.54
C ASP A 120 3.91 3.43 10.45
N PRO A 121 3.42 2.22 10.82
CA PRO A 121 3.14 1.17 9.86
C PRO A 121 1.87 1.44 9.02
N SER A 122 1.09 2.48 9.31
CA SER A 122 -0.23 2.68 8.70
C SER A 122 -0.15 2.94 7.20
N PHE A 123 0.85 3.70 6.75
CA PHE A 123 1.10 3.93 5.33
C PHE A 123 1.52 2.63 4.61
N LEU A 124 2.45 1.88 5.22
CA LEU A 124 2.92 0.61 4.66
C LEU A 124 1.80 -0.42 4.59
N SER A 125 0.94 -0.48 5.61
CA SER A 125 -0.24 -1.34 5.64
C SER A 125 -1.23 -1.00 4.52
N ALA A 126 -1.52 0.28 4.30
CA ALA A 126 -2.38 0.71 3.18
C ALA A 126 -1.75 0.36 1.82
N LEU A 127 -0.43 0.55 1.67
CA LEU A 127 0.30 0.19 0.45
C LEU A 127 0.25 -1.32 0.17
N LEU A 128 0.48 -2.16 1.18
CA LEU A 128 0.41 -3.61 1.05
C LEU A 128 -1.02 -4.08 0.75
N THR A 129 -2.02 -3.44 1.36
CA THR A 129 -3.44 -3.68 1.05
C THR A 129 -3.74 -3.36 -0.41
N PHE A 130 -3.25 -2.22 -0.91
CA PHE A 130 -3.37 -1.87 -2.32
C PHE A 130 -2.74 -2.92 -3.24
N LEU A 131 -1.50 -3.37 -2.94
CA LEU A 131 -0.83 -4.40 -3.73
C LEU A 131 -1.58 -5.74 -3.69
N SER A 132 -2.21 -6.08 -2.56
CA SER A 132 -3.04 -7.28 -2.44
C SER A 132 -4.31 -7.20 -3.29
N GLU A 133 -5.05 -6.10 -3.21
CA GLU A 133 -6.33 -5.90 -3.91
C GLU A 133 -6.20 -5.87 -5.45
N ILE A 134 -5.03 -5.48 -5.96
CA ILE A 134 -4.77 -5.51 -7.42
C ILE A 134 -4.29 -6.87 -7.93
N VAL A 135 -3.71 -7.69 -7.05
CA VAL A 135 -3.19 -9.01 -7.39
C VAL A 135 -4.30 -10.05 -7.33
N VAL A 136 -5.21 -9.94 -6.37
CA VAL A 136 -6.37 -10.85 -6.23
C VAL A 136 -7.64 -10.03 -6.34
N VAL A 137 -8.40 -10.24 -7.42
CA VAL A 137 -9.69 -9.56 -7.65
C VAL A 137 -10.79 -10.61 -7.60
N ASP A 138 -11.78 -10.41 -6.73
CA ASP A 138 -12.89 -11.35 -6.50
C ASP A 138 -12.44 -12.79 -6.24
N GLY A 139 -11.36 -12.95 -5.47
CA GLY A 139 -10.76 -14.25 -5.15
C GLY A 139 -9.94 -14.88 -6.28
N VAL A 140 -9.82 -14.21 -7.43
CA VAL A 140 -9.07 -14.72 -8.59
C VAL A 140 -7.73 -13.98 -8.72
N PRO A 141 -6.58 -14.70 -8.72
CA PRO A 141 -5.28 -14.09 -8.93
C PRO A 141 -5.11 -13.62 -10.38
N LEU A 142 -4.66 -12.37 -10.54
CA LEU A 142 -4.27 -11.79 -11.83
C LEU A 142 -2.79 -12.04 -12.08
N MET A 143 -2.46 -13.20 -12.67
CA MET A 143 -1.08 -13.68 -12.84
C MET A 143 -0.11 -12.65 -13.45
N SER A 144 -0.56 -11.85 -14.42
CA SER A 144 0.26 -10.80 -15.05
C SER A 144 0.60 -9.67 -14.08
N VAL A 145 -0.35 -9.25 -13.24
CA VAL A 145 -0.16 -8.23 -12.21
C VAL A 145 0.69 -8.80 -11.07
N GLN A 146 0.39 -10.02 -10.63
CA GLN A 146 1.14 -10.74 -9.61
C GLN A 146 2.62 -10.85 -9.96
N ALA A 147 2.95 -11.27 -11.19
CA ALA A 147 4.34 -11.42 -11.62
C ALA A 147 5.10 -10.09 -11.52
N VAL A 148 4.48 -8.98 -11.93
CA VAL A 148 5.07 -7.65 -11.85
C VAL A 148 5.27 -7.20 -10.40
N VAL A 149 4.27 -7.39 -9.55
CA VAL A 149 4.35 -7.04 -8.12
C VAL A 149 5.42 -7.87 -7.42
N MET A 150 5.48 -9.17 -7.67
CA MET A 150 6.51 -10.05 -7.11
C MET A 150 7.92 -9.63 -7.57
N GLN A 151 8.10 -9.35 -8.86
CA GLN A 151 9.37 -8.87 -9.39
C GLN A 151 9.78 -7.52 -8.75
N ALA A 152 8.82 -6.62 -8.53
CA ALA A 152 9.07 -5.35 -7.87
C ALA A 152 9.47 -5.53 -6.41
N LEU A 153 8.79 -6.41 -5.66
CA LEU A 153 9.10 -6.70 -4.25
C LEU A 153 10.48 -7.33 -4.10
N MET A 154 10.85 -8.27 -4.96
CA MET A 154 12.18 -8.89 -4.96
C MET A 154 13.29 -7.87 -5.27
N ARG A 155 13.01 -6.89 -6.14
CA ARG A 155 13.94 -5.80 -6.45
C ARG A 155 14.09 -4.80 -5.31
N TRP A 156 13.11 -4.73 -4.41
CA TRP A 156 13.09 -3.81 -3.27
C TRP A 156 12.87 -4.56 -1.94
N PRO A 157 13.88 -5.29 -1.43
CA PRO A 157 13.75 -6.16 -0.26
C PRO A 157 13.29 -5.55 1.07
N PRO A 158 13.48 -4.24 1.37
CA PRO A 158 13.13 -3.70 2.70
C PRO A 158 11.68 -3.93 3.12
N ILE A 159 10.71 -3.82 2.20
CA ILE A 159 9.31 -4.18 2.50
C ILE A 159 9.19 -5.63 2.97
N LEU A 160 9.81 -6.57 2.25
CA LEU A 160 9.76 -8.00 2.59
C LEU A 160 10.43 -8.28 3.92
N LEU A 161 11.60 -7.69 4.16
CA LEU A 161 12.35 -7.87 5.39
C LEU A 161 11.57 -7.33 6.60
N HIS A 162 10.96 -6.15 6.47
CA HIS A 162 10.13 -5.58 7.53
C HIS A 162 8.91 -6.46 7.84
N SER A 163 8.20 -6.94 6.81
CA SER A 163 7.07 -7.86 6.99
C SER A 163 7.48 -9.18 7.65
N LEU A 164 8.64 -9.75 7.28
CA LEU A 164 9.18 -10.97 7.90
C LEU A 164 9.59 -10.74 9.36
N LEU A 165 10.27 -9.63 9.65
CA LEU A 165 10.68 -9.28 11.02
C LEU A 165 9.46 -9.05 11.92
N ALA A 166 8.45 -8.32 11.43
CA ALA A 166 7.18 -8.13 12.14
C ALA A 166 6.50 -9.49 12.41
N TYR A 167 6.46 -10.38 11.42
CA TYR A 167 5.92 -11.74 11.61
C TYR A 167 6.66 -12.51 12.71
N THR A 168 8.00 -12.51 12.69
CA THR A 168 8.80 -13.20 13.73
C THR A 168 8.61 -12.62 15.14
N SER A 169 8.30 -11.32 15.26
CA SER A 169 7.98 -10.70 16.55
C SER A 169 6.61 -11.12 17.08
N HIS A 170 5.62 -11.34 16.21
CA HIS A 170 4.26 -11.75 16.59
C HIS A 170 4.11 -13.27 16.78
N THR A 171 4.99 -14.08 16.19
CA THR A 171 5.03 -15.54 16.43
C THR A 171 5.91 -15.95 17.60
N ARG A 172 6.42 -15.02 18.41
CA ARG A 172 6.96 -15.34 19.75
C ARG A 172 5.82 -15.52 20.74
N THR A 173 5.08 -16.62 20.62
CA THR A 173 4.77 -17.37 21.83
C THR A 173 6.10 -17.94 22.32
N PRO A 174 6.51 -17.68 23.57
CA PRO A 174 7.67 -18.36 24.12
C PRO A 174 7.30 -19.84 24.16
N VAL A 175 8.01 -20.67 23.38
CA VAL A 175 8.11 -22.08 23.74
C VAL A 175 8.80 -22.07 25.09
N THR A 176 8.03 -22.26 26.16
CA THR A 176 8.55 -22.60 27.48
C THR A 176 9.35 -23.88 27.30
N SER A 177 10.67 -23.73 27.18
CA SER A 177 11.66 -24.82 27.18
C SER A 177 11.80 -25.39 28.60
N GLU A 178 10.69 -25.85 29.16
CA GLU A 178 10.62 -26.60 30.41
C GLU A 178 9.83 -27.89 30.16
N LYS A 179 10.21 -28.63 29.11
CA LYS A 179 9.94 -30.07 28.93
C LYS A 179 10.66 -30.62 27.70
N ALA A 180 11.96 -30.78 27.82
CA ALA A 180 12.75 -31.72 27.02
C ALA A 180 13.87 -32.28 27.93
N ARG A 181 13.44 -32.92 29.02
CA ARG A 181 14.24 -33.89 29.79
C ARG A 181 13.44 -35.19 29.81
N SER A 182 13.85 -36.14 29.00
CA SER A 182 13.62 -37.60 29.05
C SER A 182 14.39 -38.11 27.83
N GLU A 183 15.63 -38.52 28.05
CA GLU A 183 16.05 -39.93 28.12
C GLU A 183 16.44 -40.46 26.74
N GLU A 184 17.75 -40.54 26.53
CA GLU A 184 18.56 -41.37 25.63
C GLU A 184 19.98 -40.87 25.92
N ASP A 185 20.74 -41.40 26.88
CA ASP A 185 21.17 -42.80 27.03
C ASP A 185 21.69 -43.37 25.71
N HIS A 186 22.80 -42.79 25.24
CA HIS A 186 23.81 -43.51 24.50
C HIS A 186 25.20 -43.14 25.03
N GLU A 187 25.70 -44.03 25.89
CA GLU A 187 27.12 -44.20 26.20
C GLU A 187 27.93 -44.56 24.95
N ASP A 188 29.20 -44.12 24.97
CA ASP A 188 30.40 -44.72 24.36
C ASP A 188 30.44 -45.03 22.85
N ASP A 189 31.27 -44.27 22.11
CA ASP A 189 32.59 -44.78 21.70
C ASP A 189 33.43 -43.73 20.95
N ASP A 190 34.68 -43.61 21.40
CA ASP A 190 35.78 -42.87 20.79
C ASP A 190 36.06 -43.35 19.35
N VAL A 191 36.11 -42.42 18.38
CA VAL A 191 37.02 -42.53 17.22
C VAL A 191 37.51 -41.14 16.82
N GLU A 192 38.77 -40.85 17.14
CA GLU A 192 39.60 -39.87 16.42
C GLU A 192 39.79 -40.32 14.97
N LEU A 193 39.56 -39.40 14.01
CA LEU A 193 40.36 -39.16 12.79
C LEU A 193 39.85 -37.92 12.03
#